data_AF-A0A803Y8E7-F1
#
_entry.id   AF-A0A803Y8E7-F1
#
_cell.length_a   1.000
_cell.length_b   1.000
_cell.length_c   1.000
_cell.angle_alpha   90.00
_cell.angle_beta   90.00
_cell.angle_gamma   90.00
#
_symmetry.space_group_name_H-M   'P 1'
#
loop_
_entity.id
_entity.type
_entity.pdbx_description
1 polymer ?
#
loop_
_entity_poly.entity_id
_entity_poly.type
_entity_poly.pdbx_seq_one_letter_code
_entity_poly.pdbx_strand_id
1 'polypeptide(L)'
;EIIERKLYLCLRNKTCIESQNGLGWKGPQSPPCKDRIKEMEEIFVDPTNESRKRDLGGKDPSPPELQKKIEQLEVELVQKEEKLLETDIIYEHVAQLTDKIRATAENGKQGTLLLATKINELQKKIKDRTQKMMALVAELSMKQALAIKLQQEMRDREEFLMIVSSRIDQGLPPPKETEIEWLKVLRNEKMHKEAAESTDLPGHVLTTAEPRPTAYVPDDAYSLPVPRPYGALAPFKPSEPGSNMRHFRKPIIKPIEI
;
A
#
# COMPACT_ATOMS: atom_id res chain seq x y z
N GLU A 1 -20.78 -39.48 -25.72
CA GLU A 1 -20.81 -39.62 -27.19
C GLU A 1 -21.64 -40.79 -27.76
N ILE A 2 -21.25 -42.08 -27.67
CA ILE A 2 -22.00 -43.17 -28.35
C ILE A 2 -23.39 -43.42 -27.74
N ILE A 3 -23.50 -43.29 -26.41
CA ILE A 3 -24.77 -43.47 -25.69
C ILE A 3 -25.73 -42.29 -25.95
N GLU A 4 -25.20 -41.07 -26.00
CA GLU A 4 -25.98 -39.86 -26.31
C GLU A 4 -26.52 -39.86 -27.74
N ARG A 5 -25.72 -40.30 -28.73
CA ARG A 5 -26.21 -40.44 -30.12
C ARG A 5 -27.33 -41.46 -30.24
N LYS A 6 -27.30 -42.56 -29.47
CA LYS A 6 -28.37 -43.56 -29.46
C LYS A 6 -29.64 -43.05 -28.77
N LEU A 7 -29.52 -42.27 -27.69
CA LEU A 7 -30.66 -41.61 -27.05
C LEU A 7 -31.30 -40.55 -27.97
N TYR A 8 -30.49 -39.75 -28.68
CA TYR A 8 -30.98 -38.72 -29.60
C TYR A 8 -31.77 -39.30 -30.79
N LEU A 9 -31.32 -40.44 -31.34
CA LEU A 9 -32.04 -41.16 -32.40
C LEU A 9 -33.35 -41.79 -31.89
N CYS A 10 -33.37 -42.28 -30.65
CA CYS A 10 -34.57 -42.85 -30.04
C CYS A 10 -35.62 -41.76 -29.76
N LEU A 11 -35.21 -40.61 -29.22
CA LEU A 11 -36.08 -39.46 -28.95
C LEU A 11 -36.64 -38.84 -30.24
N ARG A 12 -35.85 -38.78 -31.32
CA ARG A 12 -36.30 -38.26 -32.63
C ARG A 12 -37.30 -39.18 -33.33
N ASN A 13 -37.19 -40.49 -33.14
CA ASN A 13 -38.17 -41.44 -33.67
C ASN A 13 -39.48 -41.43 -32.85
N LYS A 14 -39.41 -41.14 -31.55
CA LYS A 14 -40.60 -41.04 -30.69
C LYS A 14 -41.47 -39.82 -31.02
N THR A 15 -40.86 -38.66 -31.30
CA THR A 15 -41.60 -37.44 -31.68
C THR A 15 -42.23 -37.52 -33.06
N CYS A 16 -41.67 -38.31 -33.97
CA CYS A 16 -42.24 -38.52 -35.31
C CYS A 16 -43.55 -39.35 -35.24
N ILE A 17 -43.63 -40.34 -34.34
CA ILE A 17 -44.80 -41.19 -34.14
C ILE A 17 -45.95 -40.41 -33.45
N GLU A 18 -45.64 -39.56 -32.47
CA GLU A 18 -46.66 -38.77 -31.77
C GLU A 18 -47.25 -37.65 -32.64
N SER A 19 -46.50 -37.11 -33.60
CA SER A 19 -46.98 -36.08 -34.54
C SER A 19 -47.99 -36.60 -35.60
N GLN A 20 -48.13 -37.92 -35.76
CA GLN A 20 -49.08 -38.53 -36.70
C GLN A 20 -50.41 -38.97 -36.06
N ASN A 21 -50.55 -38.91 -34.74
CA ASN A 21 -51.76 -39.34 -34.04
C ASN A 21 -52.82 -38.22 -33.86
N GLY A 22 -52.57 -37.01 -34.38
CA GLY A 22 -53.46 -35.85 -34.29
C GLY A 22 -54.31 -35.55 -35.52
N LEU A 23 -54.17 -36.31 -36.61
CA LEU A 23 -54.96 -36.16 -37.83
C LEU A 23 -55.61 -37.50 -38.14
N GLY A 24 -56.94 -37.50 -38.20
CA GLY A 24 -57.75 -38.68 -38.55
C GLY A 24 -57.33 -39.27 -39.89
N TRP A 25 -56.36 -40.17 -39.86
CA TRP A 25 -56.00 -41.00 -40.98
C TRP A 25 -56.82 -42.27 -40.89
N LYS A 26 -57.92 -42.32 -41.66
CA LYS A 26 -58.41 -43.59 -42.19
C LYS A 26 -57.25 -44.16 -43.00
N GLY A 27 -56.50 -45.08 -42.37
CA GLY A 27 -55.35 -45.70 -43.01
C GLY A 27 -55.74 -46.24 -44.39
N PRO A 28 -54.91 -46.05 -45.43
CA PRO A 28 -55.10 -46.74 -46.68
C PRO A 28 -55.20 -48.23 -46.37
N GLN A 29 -56.34 -48.83 -46.74
CA GLN A 29 -56.41 -50.27 -46.93
C GLN A 29 -55.49 -50.58 -48.11
N SER A 30 -54.20 -50.67 -47.82
CA SER A 30 -53.24 -51.33 -48.67
C SER A 30 -53.35 -52.82 -48.31
N PRO A 31 -54.04 -53.64 -49.12
CA PRO A 31 -54.00 -55.10 -48.96
C PRO A 31 -52.57 -55.60 -48.76
N PRO A 32 -51.54 -55.17 -49.53
CA PRO A 32 -50.21 -55.70 -49.32
C PRO A 32 -49.58 -55.29 -47.98
N CYS A 33 -50.03 -54.22 -47.31
CA CYS A 33 -49.51 -53.88 -45.98
C CYS A 33 -50.19 -54.67 -44.85
N LYS A 34 -51.51 -54.89 -44.91
CA LYS A 34 -52.20 -55.74 -43.93
C LYS A 34 -51.80 -57.19 -44.09
N ASP A 35 -51.64 -57.65 -45.32
CA ASP A 35 -51.19 -59.00 -45.61
C ASP A 35 -49.72 -59.18 -45.20
N ARG A 36 -48.86 -58.17 -45.42
CA ARG A 36 -47.46 -58.20 -44.93
C ARG A 36 -47.33 -58.06 -43.42
N ILE A 37 -48.24 -57.33 -42.76
CA ILE A 37 -48.29 -57.29 -41.28
C ILE A 37 -48.80 -58.61 -40.74
N LYS A 38 -49.83 -59.22 -41.33
CA LYS A 38 -50.31 -60.56 -40.97
C LYS A 38 -49.24 -61.63 -41.21
N GLU A 39 -48.53 -61.55 -42.33
CA GLU A 39 -47.42 -62.44 -42.67
C GLU A 39 -46.27 -62.26 -41.68
N MET A 40 -45.92 -61.02 -41.31
CA MET A 40 -44.94 -60.76 -40.24
C MET A 40 -45.45 -61.23 -38.87
N GLU A 41 -46.72 -61.00 -38.52
CA GLU A 41 -47.34 -61.50 -37.30
C GLU A 41 -47.31 -63.03 -37.27
N GLU A 42 -47.63 -63.71 -38.36
CA GLU A 42 -47.59 -65.17 -38.50
C GLU A 42 -46.14 -65.71 -38.37
N ILE A 43 -45.16 -65.02 -38.97
CA ILE A 43 -43.71 -65.30 -38.81
C ILE A 43 -43.26 -65.12 -37.35
N PHE A 44 -43.79 -64.14 -36.60
CA PHE A 44 -43.37 -63.85 -35.22
C PHE A 44 -44.22 -64.52 -34.12
N VAL A 45 -45.42 -65.00 -34.45
CA VAL A 45 -46.34 -65.72 -33.55
C VAL A 45 -45.87 -67.16 -33.32
N ASP A 46 -45.22 -67.79 -34.30
CA ASP A 46 -44.64 -69.13 -34.16
C ASP A 46 -43.39 -69.10 -33.24
N PRO A 47 -43.42 -69.76 -32.05
CA PRO A 47 -42.28 -69.81 -31.11
C PRO A 47 -41.04 -70.54 -31.70
N THR A 48 -41.23 -71.23 -32.82
CA THR A 48 -40.23 -72.11 -33.44
C THR A 48 -39.42 -71.41 -34.54
N ASN A 49 -39.81 -70.21 -34.98
CA ASN A 49 -39.17 -69.50 -36.09
C ASN A 49 -37.75 -68.97 -35.73
N GLU A 50 -36.74 -69.42 -36.47
CA GLU A 50 -35.32 -69.05 -36.26
C GLU A 50 -35.06 -67.55 -36.48
N SER A 51 -35.79 -66.90 -37.39
CA SER A 51 -35.60 -65.48 -37.73
C SER A 51 -35.95 -64.50 -36.60
N ARG A 52 -36.66 -64.97 -35.54
CA ARG A 52 -36.99 -64.20 -34.33
C ARG A 52 -35.91 -64.31 -33.25
N LYS A 53 -35.15 -65.41 -33.23
CA LYS A 53 -34.14 -65.67 -32.20
C LYS A 53 -32.85 -64.97 -32.59
N ARG A 54 -32.46 -63.95 -31.82
CA ARG A 54 -31.09 -63.42 -31.88
C ARG A 54 -30.25 -64.28 -30.96
N ASP A 55 -29.35 -65.10 -31.53
CA ASP A 55 -28.33 -65.79 -30.76
C ASP A 55 -27.38 -64.75 -30.16
N LEU A 56 -27.69 -64.34 -28.93
CA LEU A 56 -26.77 -63.63 -28.06
C LEU A 56 -25.79 -64.68 -27.59
N GLY A 57 -24.78 -64.96 -28.42
CA GLY A 57 -23.76 -65.96 -28.13
C GLY A 57 -23.24 -65.83 -26.69
N GLY A 58 -23.10 -66.97 -26.04
CA GLY A 58 -22.78 -67.09 -24.62
C GLY A 58 -23.22 -68.47 -24.16
N LYS A 59 -22.43 -69.11 -23.30
CA LYS A 59 -22.88 -70.31 -22.61
C LYS A 59 -23.42 -69.86 -21.26
N ASP A 60 -24.64 -70.30 -20.94
CA ASP A 60 -25.12 -70.19 -19.56
C ASP A 60 -24.21 -71.05 -18.70
N PRO A 61 -23.47 -70.45 -17.75
CA PRO A 61 -22.56 -71.21 -16.92
C PRO A 61 -23.38 -72.24 -16.15
N SER A 62 -22.91 -73.48 -16.17
CA SER A 62 -23.59 -74.53 -15.42
C SER A 62 -23.53 -74.20 -13.91
N PRO A 63 -24.49 -74.69 -13.11
CA PRO A 63 -24.45 -74.50 -11.65
C PRO A 63 -23.09 -74.74 -10.99
N PRO A 64 -22.28 -75.77 -11.36
CA PRO A 64 -20.94 -75.96 -10.79
C PRO A 64 -19.91 -74.94 -11.28
N GLU A 65 -20.03 -74.39 -12.51
CA GLU A 65 -19.15 -73.33 -12.99
C GLU A 65 -19.41 -72.01 -12.25
N LEU A 66 -20.68 -71.71 -11.95
CA LEU A 66 -21.08 -70.58 -11.11
C LEU A 66 -20.54 -70.74 -9.68
N GLN A 67 -20.68 -71.92 -9.08
CA GLN A 67 -20.14 -72.22 -7.75
C GLN A 67 -18.63 -72.01 -7.69
N LYS A 68 -17.88 -72.55 -8.67
CA LYS A 68 -16.43 -72.35 -8.76
C LYS A 68 -16.05 -70.87 -8.92
N LYS A 69 -16.86 -70.10 -9.66
CA LYS A 69 -16.63 -68.66 -9.82
C LYS A 69 -16.91 -67.89 -8.53
N ILE A 70 -17.94 -68.29 -7.78
CA ILE A 70 -18.27 -67.73 -6.47
C ILE A 70 -17.10 -67.99 -5.50
N GLU A 71 -16.63 -69.23 -5.40
CA GLU A 71 -15.48 -69.57 -4.56
C GLU A 71 -14.23 -68.75 -4.91
N GLN A 72 -13.96 -68.55 -6.22
CA GLN A 72 -12.84 -67.72 -6.66
C GLN A 72 -13.01 -66.25 -6.21
N LEU A 73 -14.21 -65.69 -6.36
CA LEU A 73 -14.51 -64.31 -5.96
C LEU A 73 -14.47 -64.14 -4.44
N GLU A 74 -14.89 -65.13 -3.67
CA GLU A 74 -14.81 -65.12 -2.21
C GLU A 74 -13.35 -65.06 -1.74
N VAL A 75 -12.46 -65.85 -2.35
CA VAL A 75 -11.02 -65.80 -2.05
C VAL A 75 -10.42 -64.43 -2.42
N GLU A 76 -10.76 -63.90 -3.60
CA GLU A 76 -10.29 -62.57 -4.02
C GLU A 76 -10.83 -61.46 -3.09
N LEU A 77 -12.06 -61.56 -2.62
CA LEU A 77 -12.67 -60.62 -1.69
C LEU A 77 -11.92 -60.59 -0.37
N VAL A 78 -11.66 -61.76 0.24
CA VAL A 78 -10.92 -61.87 1.50
C VAL A 78 -9.51 -61.28 1.37
N GLN A 79 -8.81 -61.55 0.26
CA GLN A 79 -7.49 -60.96 0.00
C GLN A 79 -7.52 -59.43 -0.15
N LYS A 80 -8.63 -58.87 -0.65
CA LYS A 80 -8.81 -57.43 -0.78
C LYS A 80 -9.14 -56.80 0.56
N GLU A 81 -9.95 -57.45 1.38
CA GLU A 81 -10.28 -57.00 2.75
C GLU A 81 -9.04 -56.97 3.64
N GLU A 82 -8.20 -58.01 3.59
CA GLU A 82 -6.94 -58.05 4.33
C GLU A 82 -6.02 -56.88 3.95
N LYS A 83 -5.83 -56.65 2.64
CA LYS A 83 -5.04 -55.52 2.13
C LYS A 83 -5.62 -54.18 2.54
N LEU A 84 -6.94 -54.04 2.55
CA LEU A 84 -7.61 -52.80 2.93
C LEU A 84 -7.34 -52.48 4.40
N LEU A 85 -7.44 -53.49 5.28
CA LEU A 85 -7.13 -53.36 6.70
C LEU A 85 -5.66 -52.98 6.92
N GLU A 86 -4.72 -53.60 6.20
CA GLU A 86 -3.30 -53.20 6.26
C GLU A 86 -3.11 -51.74 5.85
N THR A 87 -3.74 -51.31 4.76
CA THR A 87 -3.63 -49.91 4.30
C THR A 87 -4.25 -48.92 5.27
N ASP A 88 -5.36 -49.27 5.92
CA ASP A 88 -6.02 -48.42 6.91
C ASP A 88 -5.14 -48.23 8.15
N ILE A 89 -4.51 -49.29 8.66
CA ILE A 89 -3.56 -49.20 9.77
C ILE A 89 -2.38 -48.29 9.42
N ILE A 90 -1.82 -48.45 8.21
CA ILE A 90 -0.72 -47.59 7.75
C ILE A 90 -1.20 -46.14 7.62
N TYR A 91 -2.38 -45.91 7.05
CA TYR A 91 -2.95 -44.59 6.88
C TYR A 91 -3.14 -43.87 8.23
N GLU A 92 -3.73 -44.56 9.21
CA GLU A 92 -3.88 -44.01 10.57
C GLU A 92 -2.54 -43.64 11.18
N HIS A 93 -1.53 -44.50 11.03
CA HIS A 93 -0.19 -44.22 11.55
C HIS A 93 0.46 -43.02 10.87
N VAL A 94 0.36 -42.91 9.54
CA VAL A 94 0.89 -41.78 8.77
C VAL A 94 0.14 -40.49 9.11
N ALA A 95 -1.19 -40.54 9.29
CA ALA A 95 -1.99 -39.39 9.70
C ALA A 95 -1.54 -38.87 11.08
N GLN A 96 -1.39 -39.77 12.06
CA GLN A 96 -0.90 -39.41 13.40
C GLN A 96 0.51 -38.81 13.38
N LEU A 97 1.43 -39.39 12.59
CA LEU A 97 2.79 -38.84 12.42
C LEU A 97 2.75 -37.45 11.78
N THR A 98 1.91 -37.27 10.76
CA THR A 98 1.74 -35.99 10.07
C THR A 98 1.22 -34.92 11.01
N ASP A 99 0.23 -35.25 11.85
CA ASP A 99 -0.32 -34.31 12.84
C ASP A 99 0.70 -33.92 13.91
N LYS A 100 1.51 -34.88 14.37
CA LYS A 100 2.63 -34.59 15.29
C LYS A 100 3.66 -33.65 14.67
N ILE A 101 4.04 -33.88 13.41
CA ILE A 101 4.99 -33.00 12.69
C ILE A 101 4.38 -31.61 12.51
N ARG A 102 3.09 -31.52 12.17
CA ARG A 102 2.39 -30.25 12.03
C ARG A 102 2.38 -29.45 13.34
N ALA A 103 2.03 -30.11 14.45
CA ALA A 103 2.02 -29.48 15.77
C ALA A 103 3.42 -28.99 16.20
N THR A 104 4.47 -29.78 15.96
CA THR A 104 5.84 -29.35 16.26
C THR A 104 6.29 -28.18 15.38
N ALA A 105 5.94 -28.18 14.09
CA ALA A 105 6.23 -27.09 13.17
C ALA A 105 5.49 -25.78 13.56
N GLU A 106 4.22 -25.86 13.95
CA GLU A 106 3.43 -24.70 14.41
C GLU A 106 3.99 -24.12 15.71
N ASN A 107 4.33 -24.96 16.68
CA ASN A 107 4.98 -24.51 17.92
C ASN A 107 6.34 -23.83 17.66
N GLY A 108 7.13 -24.39 16.73
CA GLY A 108 8.39 -23.80 16.29
C GLY A 108 8.21 -22.41 15.67
N LYS A 109 7.22 -22.24 14.79
CA LYS A 109 6.89 -20.94 14.16
C LYS A 109 6.55 -19.88 15.21
N GLN A 110 5.78 -20.23 16.24
CA GLN A 110 5.39 -19.29 17.28
C GLN A 110 6.60 -18.82 18.11
N GLY A 111 7.51 -19.74 18.45
CA GLY A 111 8.78 -19.39 19.11
C GLY A 111 9.66 -18.47 18.26
N THR A 112 9.81 -18.76 16.96
CA THR A 112 10.57 -17.90 16.04
C THR A 112 9.95 -16.51 15.92
N LEU A 113 8.62 -16.40 15.85
CA LEU A 113 7.93 -15.11 15.79
C LEU A 113 8.18 -14.28 17.05
N LEU A 114 8.04 -14.88 18.23
CA LEU A 114 8.31 -14.20 19.50
C LEU A 114 9.77 -13.74 19.63
N LEU A 115 10.71 -14.52 19.09
CA LEU A 115 12.12 -14.11 19.06
C LEU A 115 12.33 -12.94 18.09
N ALA A 116 11.72 -12.99 16.90
CA ALA A 116 11.82 -11.92 15.91
C ALA A 116 11.24 -10.59 16.42
N THR A 117 10.10 -10.61 17.11
CA THR A 117 9.52 -9.40 17.71
C THR A 117 10.44 -8.81 18.78
N LYS A 118 10.98 -9.64 19.69
CA LYS A 118 11.96 -9.19 20.69
C LYS A 118 13.22 -8.60 20.07
N ILE A 119 13.75 -9.21 19.01
CA ILE A 119 14.92 -8.68 18.30
C ILE A 119 14.61 -7.30 17.69
N ASN A 120 13.45 -7.14 17.05
CA ASN A 120 13.04 -5.86 16.48
C ASN A 120 12.91 -4.76 17.54
N GLU A 121 12.35 -5.08 18.71
CA GLU A 121 12.28 -4.16 19.84
C GLU A 121 13.67 -3.74 20.35
N LEU A 122 14.60 -4.70 20.46
CA LEU A 122 15.97 -4.41 20.87
C LEU A 122 16.70 -3.55 19.84
N GLN A 123 16.55 -3.84 18.54
CA GLN A 123 17.10 -3.03 17.47
C GLN A 123 16.57 -1.59 17.52
N LYS A 124 15.27 -1.39 17.78
CA LYS A 124 14.69 -0.06 17.97
C LYS A 124 15.33 0.66 19.16
N LYS A 125 15.42 0.00 20.32
CA LYS A 125 16.06 0.58 21.53
C LYS A 125 17.52 0.96 21.28
N ILE A 126 18.26 0.15 20.52
CA ILE A 126 19.65 0.44 20.16
C ILE A 126 19.70 1.70 19.29
N LYS A 127 18.90 1.77 18.22
CA LYS A 127 18.85 2.95 17.34
C LYS A 127 18.50 4.23 18.10
N ASP A 128 17.49 4.17 18.97
CA ASP A 128 17.07 5.32 19.79
C ASP A 128 18.20 5.79 20.71
N ARG A 129 18.93 4.85 21.35
CA ARG A 129 20.08 5.19 22.20
C ARG A 129 21.25 5.74 21.39
N THR A 130 21.56 5.17 20.23
CA THR A 130 22.61 5.69 19.34
C THR A 130 22.29 7.10 18.88
N GLN A 131 21.03 7.39 18.54
CA GLN A 131 20.61 8.75 18.18
C GLN A 131 20.78 9.74 19.33
N LYS A 132 20.38 9.36 20.56
CA LYS A 132 20.60 10.18 21.75
C LYS A 132 22.09 10.40 22.03
N MET A 133 22.91 9.37 21.87
CA MET A 133 24.35 9.47 22.04
C MET A 133 24.96 10.43 21.02
N MET A 134 24.57 10.35 19.75
CA MET A 134 25.03 11.29 18.71
C MET A 134 24.64 12.74 19.02
N ALA A 135 23.40 12.96 19.50
CA ALA A 135 22.96 14.29 19.91
C ALA A 135 23.79 14.85 21.07
N LEU A 136 24.07 14.04 22.10
CA LEU A 136 24.90 14.44 23.23
C LEU A 136 26.36 14.69 22.83
N VAL A 137 26.92 13.89 21.92
CA VAL A 137 28.26 14.10 21.39
C VAL A 137 28.35 15.42 20.60
N ALA A 138 27.32 15.74 19.81
CA ALA A 138 27.25 17.01 19.08
C ALA A 138 27.09 18.21 20.03
N GLU A 139 26.29 18.08 21.09
CA GLU A 139 26.17 19.11 22.11
C GLU A 139 27.53 19.33 22.81
N LEU A 140 28.18 18.24 23.24
CA LEU A 140 29.49 18.30 23.89
C LEU A 140 30.53 18.96 22.99
N SER A 141 30.58 18.63 21.70
CA SER A 141 31.54 19.23 20.76
C SER A 141 31.30 20.73 20.58
N MET A 142 30.04 21.18 20.53
CA MET A 142 29.71 22.61 20.52
C MET A 142 30.16 23.30 21.83
N LYS A 143 29.92 22.69 22.99
CA LYS A 143 30.35 23.25 24.28
C LYS A 143 31.89 23.30 24.38
N GLN A 144 32.59 22.28 23.91
CA GLN A 144 34.05 22.24 23.85
C GLN A 144 34.60 23.35 22.94
N ALA A 145 34.04 23.52 21.75
CA ALA A 145 34.43 24.59 20.84
C ALA A 145 34.20 25.98 21.46
N LEU A 146 33.08 26.17 22.15
CA LEU A 146 32.77 27.41 22.87
C LEU A 146 33.74 27.66 24.01
N ALA A 147 34.08 26.64 24.80
CA ALA A 147 35.06 26.76 25.89
C ALA A 147 36.45 27.15 25.36
N ILE A 148 36.90 26.54 24.26
CA ILE A 148 38.16 26.88 23.61
C ILE A 148 38.15 28.33 23.13
N LYS A 149 37.05 28.78 22.51
CA LYS A 149 36.89 30.16 22.04
C LYS A 149 36.97 31.16 23.19
N LEU A 150 36.23 30.92 24.28
CA LEU A 150 36.26 31.79 25.46
C LEU A 150 37.64 31.82 26.13
N GLN A 151 38.33 30.68 26.17
CA GLN A 151 39.71 30.62 26.68
C GLN A 151 40.67 31.43 25.81
N GLN A 152 40.49 31.43 24.48
CA GLN A 152 41.29 32.27 23.60
C GLN A 152 40.99 33.74 23.83
N GLU A 153 39.71 34.13 23.88
CA GLU A 153 39.31 35.51 24.16
C GLU A 153 39.87 36.01 25.50
N MET A 154 39.83 35.18 26.55
CA MET A 154 40.45 35.49 27.83
C MET A 154 41.95 35.79 27.69
N ARG A 155 42.70 34.90 27.03
CA ARG A 155 44.15 35.10 26.80
C ARG A 155 44.44 36.37 26.01
N ASP A 156 43.70 36.62 24.94
CA ASP A 156 43.89 37.81 24.10
C ASP A 156 43.62 39.10 24.89
N ARG A 157 42.61 39.09 25.77
CA ARG A 157 42.28 40.22 26.64
C ARG A 157 43.31 40.43 27.74
N GLU A 158 43.80 39.36 28.35
CA GLU A 158 44.87 39.41 29.35
C GLU A 158 46.16 39.98 28.74
N GLU A 159 46.54 39.52 27.56
CA GLU A 159 47.71 40.03 26.83
C GLU A 159 47.54 41.53 26.51
N PHE A 160 46.38 41.92 26.00
CA PHE A 160 46.08 43.32 25.72
C PHE A 160 46.18 44.19 26.98
N LEU A 161 45.60 43.74 28.10
CA LEU A 161 45.68 44.45 29.38
C LEU A 161 47.13 44.56 29.89
N MET A 162 47.92 43.50 29.76
CA MET A 162 49.34 43.51 30.12
C MET A 162 50.11 44.56 29.32
N ILE A 163 49.88 44.64 28.00
CA ILE A 163 50.50 45.65 27.12
C ILE A 163 50.10 47.06 27.55
N VAL A 164 48.80 47.30 27.77
CA VAL A 164 48.29 48.61 28.17
C VAL A 164 48.83 49.02 29.53
N SER A 165 48.81 48.12 30.51
CA SER A 165 49.36 48.36 31.86
C SER A 165 50.83 48.75 31.78
N SER A 166 51.64 47.97 31.05
CA SER A 166 53.07 48.25 30.89
C SER A 166 53.33 49.62 30.25
N ARG A 167 52.51 50.04 29.28
CA ARG A 167 52.61 51.38 28.67
C ARG A 167 52.24 52.49 29.65
N ILE A 168 51.17 52.29 30.44
CA ILE A 168 50.74 53.24 31.47
C ILE A 168 51.85 53.41 32.52
N ASP A 169 52.46 52.31 32.98
CA ASP A 169 53.57 52.34 33.94
C ASP A 169 54.79 53.09 33.38
N GLN A 170 54.99 53.07 32.06
CA GLN A 170 56.03 53.82 31.35
C GLN A 170 55.61 55.26 31.00
N GLY A 171 54.38 55.68 31.32
CA GLY A 171 53.84 56.99 30.94
C GLY A 171 53.58 57.19 29.45
N LEU A 172 53.53 56.10 28.67
CA LEU A 172 53.26 56.12 27.23
C LEU A 172 51.75 56.13 26.95
N PRO A 173 51.31 56.75 25.83
CA PRO A 173 49.90 56.75 25.46
C PRO A 173 49.38 55.34 25.15
N PRO A 174 48.07 55.08 25.35
CA PRO A 174 47.43 53.82 24.98
C PRO A 174 47.63 53.47 23.49
N PRO A 175 47.49 52.18 23.11
CA PRO A 175 47.51 51.76 21.70
C PRO A 175 46.55 52.57 20.83
N LYS A 176 46.96 52.84 19.58
CA LYS A 176 46.19 53.64 18.61
C LYS A 176 44.84 53.00 18.31
N GLU A 177 44.79 51.67 18.31
CA GLU A 177 43.58 50.89 18.11
C GLU A 177 42.55 51.21 19.20
N THR A 178 42.98 51.31 20.46
CA THR A 178 42.13 51.66 21.60
C THR A 178 41.57 53.08 21.47
N GLU A 179 42.40 54.03 21.02
CA GLU A 179 41.98 55.41 20.79
C GLU A 179 40.93 55.50 19.68
N ILE A 180 41.11 54.75 18.58
CA ILE A 180 40.14 54.68 17.49
C ILE A 180 38.79 54.11 17.99
N GLU A 181 38.82 53.03 18.77
CA GLU A 181 37.59 52.46 19.34
C GLU A 181 36.90 53.44 20.30
N TRP A 182 37.66 54.17 21.11
CA TRP A 182 37.11 55.21 21.98
C TRP A 182 36.42 56.33 21.20
N LEU A 183 37.04 56.81 20.12
CA LEU A 183 36.44 57.83 19.25
C LEU A 183 35.15 57.34 18.57
N LYS A 184 35.07 56.04 18.22
CA LYS A 184 33.83 55.44 17.70
C LYS A 184 32.72 55.46 18.75
N VAL A 185 33.03 55.10 20.00
CA VAL A 185 32.07 55.13 21.11
C VAL A 185 31.51 56.54 21.30
N LEU A 186 32.38 57.55 21.36
CA LEU A 186 31.96 58.96 21.48
C LEU A 186 31.06 59.42 20.34
N ARG A 187 31.38 59.02 19.10
CA ARG A 187 30.53 59.31 17.94
C ARG A 187 29.16 58.66 18.07
N ASN A 188 29.11 57.39 18.46
CA ASN A 188 27.86 56.66 18.61
C ASN A 188 26.99 57.26 19.73
N GLU A 189 27.59 57.61 20.87
CA GLU A 189 26.89 58.30 21.95
C GLU A 189 26.29 59.63 21.51
N LYS A 190 27.05 60.42 20.73
CA LYS A 190 26.56 61.68 20.16
C LYS A 190 25.38 61.45 19.22
N MET A 191 25.48 60.48 18.30
CA MET A 191 24.39 60.11 17.40
C MET A 191 23.14 59.63 18.17
N HIS A 192 23.31 58.83 19.22
CA HIS A 192 22.20 58.36 20.04
C HIS A 192 21.52 59.48 20.82
N LYS A 193 22.29 60.45 21.35
CA LYS A 193 21.76 61.64 22.02
C LYS A 193 20.99 62.53 21.04
N GLU A 194 21.57 62.82 19.88
CA GLU A 194 20.91 63.62 18.83
C GLU A 194 19.64 62.96 18.30
N ALA A 195 19.64 61.63 18.15
CA ALA A 195 18.45 60.88 17.78
C ALA A 195 17.36 60.97 18.87
N ALA A 196 17.71 60.78 20.14
CA ALA A 196 16.76 60.91 21.26
C ALA A 196 16.15 62.33 21.32
N GLU A 197 17.00 63.37 21.23
CA GLU A 197 16.56 64.77 21.22
C GLU A 197 15.68 65.12 20.00
N SER A 198 15.93 64.53 18.83
CA SER A 198 15.09 64.71 17.64
C SER A 198 13.71 64.03 17.74
N THR A 199 13.56 63.05 18.64
CA THR A 199 12.31 62.31 18.85
C THR A 199 11.42 62.98 19.91
N ASP A 200 11.99 63.84 20.75
CA ASP A 200 11.31 64.52 21.87
C ASP A 200 10.69 65.88 21.50
N LEU A 201 10.65 66.26 20.21
CA LEU A 201 9.91 67.46 19.76
C LEU A 201 8.40 67.16 19.70
N PRO A 202 7.56 67.75 20.59
CA PRO A 202 6.14 67.42 20.64
C PRO A 202 5.42 68.05 19.43
N GLY A 203 4.95 67.19 18.53
CA GLY A 203 3.88 67.54 17.57
C GLY A 203 4.28 67.80 16.13
N HIS A 204 5.51 67.51 15.68
CA HIS A 204 5.88 67.66 14.27
C HIS A 204 6.41 66.37 13.66
N VAL A 205 5.63 65.77 12.74
CA VAL A 205 6.04 64.64 11.92
C VAL A 205 7.12 65.11 10.95
N LEU A 206 8.39 64.87 11.29
CA LEU A 206 9.56 65.18 10.48
C LEU A 206 9.77 64.12 9.36
N THR A 207 8.75 63.85 8.55
CA THR A 207 8.91 62.97 7.39
C THR A 207 8.36 63.64 6.14
N THR A 208 9.21 63.73 5.10
CA THR A 208 8.80 64.16 3.75
C THR A 208 8.25 62.99 2.92
N ALA A 209 8.13 61.80 3.52
CA ALA A 209 7.67 60.60 2.85
C ALA A 209 6.15 60.63 2.70
N GLU A 210 5.64 60.44 1.47
CA GLU A 210 4.21 60.30 1.26
C GLU A 210 3.67 59.12 2.08
N PRO A 211 2.59 59.33 2.87
CA PRO A 211 2.02 58.26 3.68
C PRO A 211 1.59 57.11 2.79
N ARG A 212 1.96 55.88 3.19
CA ARG A 212 1.62 54.69 2.42
C ARG A 212 0.10 54.58 2.30
N PRO A 213 -0.45 54.24 1.13
CA PRO A 213 -1.90 54.01 0.97
C PRO A 213 -2.47 53.00 1.99
N THR A 214 -1.62 52.10 2.47
CA THR A 214 -1.93 51.05 3.45
C THR A 214 -1.86 51.49 4.91
N ALA A 215 -1.73 52.79 5.22
CA ALA A 215 -1.80 53.32 6.58
C ALA A 215 -2.96 54.33 6.69
N TYR A 216 -4.17 53.85 7.01
CA TYR A 216 -5.27 54.73 7.35
C TYR A 216 -5.10 55.17 8.82
N VAL A 217 -4.80 56.45 9.02
CA VAL A 217 -4.95 57.10 10.32
C VAL A 217 -6.32 57.80 10.28
N PRO A 218 -7.29 57.39 11.13
CA PRO A 218 -8.59 58.04 11.17
C PRO A 218 -8.45 59.49 11.63
N ASP A 219 -9.07 60.45 10.91
CA ASP A 219 -9.07 61.89 11.22
C ASP A 219 -10.11 62.28 12.31
N ASP A 220 -10.77 61.29 12.89
CA ASP A 220 -11.83 61.43 13.88
C ASP A 220 -11.24 61.81 15.26
N ALA A 221 -11.70 62.94 15.82
CA ALA A 221 -11.18 63.53 17.07
C ALA A 221 -11.31 62.64 18.34
N TYR A 222 -11.97 61.49 18.23
CA TYR A 222 -12.20 60.54 19.33
C TYR A 222 -11.39 59.24 19.20
N SER A 223 -10.60 59.09 18.13
CA SER A 223 -9.74 57.92 17.89
C SER A 223 -8.27 58.24 18.08
N LEU A 224 -7.54 57.32 18.70
CA LEU A 224 -6.08 57.40 18.79
C LEU A 224 -5.49 57.45 17.38
N PRO A 225 -4.44 58.27 17.12
CA PRO A 225 -3.77 58.39 15.83
C PRO A 225 -2.86 57.19 15.57
N VAL A 226 -3.40 55.98 15.70
CA VAL A 226 -2.71 54.72 15.48
C VAL A 226 -3.22 54.13 14.16
N PRO A 227 -2.33 53.81 13.20
CA PRO A 227 -2.73 53.20 11.94
C PRO A 227 -3.53 51.92 12.16
N ARG A 228 -4.76 51.86 11.63
CA ARG A 228 -5.56 50.63 11.69
C ARG A 228 -5.20 49.72 10.52
N PRO A 229 -4.91 48.43 10.75
CA PRO A 229 -4.72 47.49 9.65
C PRO A 229 -6.05 47.30 8.91
N TYR A 230 -6.02 47.29 7.57
CA TYR A 230 -7.20 47.17 6.69
C TYR A 230 -7.94 45.81 6.76
N GLY A 231 -7.62 44.96 7.73
CA GLY A 231 -8.16 43.61 7.83
C GLY A 231 -7.80 42.73 6.63
N ALA A 232 -8.61 41.70 6.38
CA ALA A 232 -8.36 40.71 5.32
C ALA A 232 -8.50 41.25 3.88
N LEU A 233 -9.07 42.44 3.69
CA LEU A 233 -9.36 43.05 2.38
C LEU A 233 -8.59 44.36 2.20
N ALA A 234 -7.27 44.31 2.41
CA ALA A 234 -6.43 45.50 2.27
C ALA A 234 -6.39 46.01 0.81
N PRO A 235 -6.56 47.32 0.58
CA PRO A 235 -6.36 47.92 -0.74
C PRO A 235 -4.92 47.67 -1.20
N PHE A 236 -4.76 46.97 -2.31
CA PHE A 236 -3.46 46.70 -2.91
C PHE A 236 -3.17 47.75 -3.99
N LYS A 237 -2.05 48.46 -3.88
CA LYS A 237 -1.49 49.25 -4.99
C LYS A 237 -0.63 48.31 -5.84
N PRO A 238 -1.00 48.03 -7.10
CA PRO A 238 -0.15 47.23 -7.99
C PRO A 238 1.25 47.84 -8.07
N SER A 239 2.26 47.03 -7.84
CA SER A 239 3.65 47.43 -8.01
C SER A 239 3.89 47.82 -9.46
N GLU A 240 4.52 48.97 -9.68
CA GLU A 240 4.94 49.38 -11.02
C GLU A 240 5.86 48.30 -11.61
N PRO A 241 5.69 47.96 -12.90
CA PRO A 241 6.44 46.88 -13.51
C PRO A 241 7.94 47.19 -13.48
N GLY A 242 8.66 46.47 -12.62
CA GLY A 242 10.10 46.66 -12.44
C GLY A 242 10.91 46.25 -13.67
N SER A 243 12.11 46.81 -13.81
CA SER A 243 13.04 46.55 -14.94
C SER A 243 13.27 45.05 -15.21
N ASN A 244 13.22 44.22 -14.17
CA ASN A 244 13.40 42.76 -14.25
C ASN A 244 12.25 42.00 -14.94
N MET A 245 11.08 42.61 -15.15
CA MET A 245 9.95 41.95 -15.83
C MET A 245 10.21 41.64 -17.32
N ARG A 246 11.25 42.22 -17.92
CA ARG A 246 11.66 41.93 -19.31
C ARG A 246 12.13 40.49 -19.53
N HIS A 247 12.55 39.80 -18.46
CA HIS A 247 13.08 38.43 -18.52
C HIS A 247 12.01 37.35 -18.31
N PHE A 248 10.80 37.72 -17.88
CA PHE A 248 9.69 36.78 -17.71
C PHE A 248 8.95 36.57 -19.04
N ARG A 249 9.06 35.37 -19.62
CA ARG A 249 8.28 34.97 -20.80
C ARG A 249 7.05 34.18 -20.37
N LYS A 250 5.87 34.55 -20.89
CA LYS A 250 4.64 33.80 -20.63
C LYS A 250 4.80 32.36 -21.17
N PRO A 251 4.46 31.32 -20.41
CA PRO A 251 4.55 29.94 -20.90
C PRO A 251 3.57 29.73 -22.05
N ILE A 252 4.04 29.10 -23.12
CA ILE A 252 3.21 28.73 -24.27
C ILE A 252 2.41 27.50 -23.85
N ILE A 253 1.10 27.66 -23.72
CA ILE A 253 0.18 26.56 -23.39
C ILE A 253 0.08 25.67 -24.64
N LYS A 254 0.50 24.40 -24.51
CA LYS A 254 0.35 23.44 -25.61
C LYS A 254 -1.14 23.10 -25.79
N PRO A 255 -1.64 23.00 -27.03
CA PRO A 255 -3.01 22.57 -27.27
C PRO A 255 -3.21 21.16 -26.71
N ILE A 256 -4.33 20.96 -26.01
CA ILE A 256 -4.76 19.67 -25.51
C ILE A 256 -5.35 18.92 -26.70
N GLU A 257 -4.76 17.80 -27.08
CA GLU A 257 -5.36 16.87 -28.04
C GLU A 257 -6.57 16.21 -27.36
N ILE A 258 -7.76 16.40 -27.95
CA ILE A 258 -9.02 15.73 -27.56
C ILE A 258 -9.23 14.55 -28.51
#